data_AF-A0A177ECE0-F1
#
_entry.id   AF-A0A177ECE0-F1
#
_cell.length_a   1.000
_cell.length_b   1.000
_cell.length_c   1.000
_cell.angle_alpha   90.00
_cell.angle_beta   90.00
_cell.angle_gamma   90.00
#
_symmetry.space_group_name_H-M   'P 1'
#
loop_
_entity.id
_entity.type
_entity.pdbx_description
1 polymer ?
#
loop_
_entity_poly.entity_id
_entity_poly.type
_entity_poly.pdbx_seq_one_letter_code
_entity_poly.pdbx_strand_id
1 'polypeptide(L)'
;MQTPRTHILARSLTVLALASASVMGVNSIGSNRSNQVAHSTNPFPTINFFARSGCTLKHTTAGGDTYIVKSMENEENLWIHLNKYTLSSVPNVIGPNIDFVNLTLSNPTINYTKPEPLKKNVVEKVLRGLSPLRLTKLFIDGLDLPTDSDPGSDPDSDPEHDPDFSFDPNTKPSRAVKLEKLRFLSLTNMTDASIAWFLSCFDVSECEFDIYINKNPKLTTLQCLDSFSPQNIPMLIVHNAENLANIDCALLSKKKVQDVFELWDTNKKLTATPETLGKNSGAYRGLGVFFTHPESSF
;
A
#
# COMPACT_ATOMS: atom_id res chain seq x y z
N MET A 1 -31.12 0.52 53.74
CA MET A 1 -30.34 -0.27 52.78
C MET A 1 -30.79 0.12 51.38
N GLN A 2 -30.02 0.99 50.73
CA GLN A 2 -30.35 1.63 49.46
C GLN A 2 -29.73 0.82 48.31
N THR A 3 -30.57 0.33 47.40
CA THR A 3 -30.18 -0.21 46.10
C THR A 3 -30.02 0.93 45.09
N PRO A 4 -28.89 1.05 44.37
CA PRO A 4 -28.80 1.95 43.24
C PRO A 4 -29.30 1.28 41.95
N ARG A 5 -30.16 2.03 41.27
CA ARG A 5 -30.88 1.74 40.04
C ARG A 5 -29.93 1.66 38.84
N THR A 6 -30.00 0.57 38.08
CA THR A 6 -29.43 0.45 36.74
C THR A 6 -30.29 1.25 35.75
N HIS A 7 -29.73 2.34 35.23
CA HIS A 7 -30.31 3.10 34.12
C HIS A 7 -30.10 2.33 32.82
N ILE A 8 -31.16 1.69 32.33
CA ILE A 8 -31.26 1.15 30.97
C ILE A 8 -31.59 2.32 30.05
N LEU A 9 -30.60 2.78 29.26
CA LEU A 9 -30.84 3.73 28.18
C LEU A 9 -31.40 2.97 26.96
N ALA A 10 -32.73 2.89 26.91
CA ALA A 10 -33.46 2.58 25.69
C ALA A 10 -33.26 3.73 24.70
N ARG A 11 -32.54 3.48 23.59
CA ARG A 11 -32.48 4.41 22.46
C ARG A 11 -33.59 4.07 21.48
N SER A 12 -34.49 5.04 21.37
CA SER A 12 -35.67 5.09 20.51
C SER A 12 -35.31 4.87 19.03
N LEU A 13 -35.94 3.86 18.42
CA LEU A 13 -35.92 3.62 16.98
C LEU A 13 -37.00 4.49 16.33
N THR A 14 -36.59 5.59 15.69
CA THR A 14 -37.49 6.41 14.87
C THR A 14 -37.50 5.83 13.46
N VAL A 15 -38.54 5.06 13.14
CA VAL A 15 -38.79 4.55 11.78
C VAL A 15 -39.44 5.68 10.97
N LEU A 16 -38.65 6.32 10.11
CA LEU A 16 -39.13 7.29 9.13
C LEU A 16 -39.48 6.54 7.83
N ALA A 17 -40.75 6.22 7.64
CA ALA A 17 -41.25 5.65 6.39
C ALA A 17 -41.47 6.78 5.37
N LEU A 18 -40.53 6.99 4.45
CA LEU A 18 -40.77 7.78 3.24
C LEU A 18 -41.21 6.85 2.10
N ALA A 19 -42.50 6.93 1.75
CA ALA A 19 -43.00 6.44 0.48
C ALA A 19 -42.43 7.32 -0.65
N SER A 20 -41.50 6.77 -1.42
CA SER A 20 -41.03 7.40 -2.66
C SER A 20 -41.91 6.90 -3.80
N ALA A 21 -42.69 7.81 -4.39
CA ALA A 21 -43.41 7.57 -5.62
C ALA A 21 -42.40 7.40 -6.76
N SER A 22 -42.43 6.24 -7.41
CA SER A 22 -41.65 5.94 -8.61
C SER A 22 -42.19 6.74 -9.79
N VAL A 23 -41.56 7.87 -10.11
CA VAL A 23 -41.73 8.51 -11.41
C VAL A 23 -40.85 7.74 -12.40
N MET A 24 -41.47 6.96 -13.28
CA MET A 24 -40.82 6.40 -14.47
C MET A 24 -40.53 7.54 -15.45
N GLY A 25 -39.40 8.22 -15.24
CA GLY A 25 -38.82 9.15 -16.21
C GLY A 25 -37.77 8.43 -17.05
N VAL A 26 -38.17 7.93 -18.22
CA VAL A 26 -37.22 7.52 -19.26
C VAL A 26 -36.63 8.79 -19.87
N ASN A 27 -35.56 9.30 -19.26
CA ASN A 27 -34.71 10.31 -19.85
C ASN A 27 -33.35 9.69 -20.13
N SER A 28 -33.21 9.17 -21.35
CA SER A 28 -31.90 8.92 -21.97
C SER A 28 -31.23 10.27 -22.26
N ILE A 29 -30.83 10.98 -21.21
CA ILE A 29 -29.90 12.09 -21.32
C ILE A 29 -28.54 11.47 -21.62
N GLY A 30 -28.06 11.69 -22.84
CA GLY A 30 -26.73 11.31 -23.29
C GLY A 30 -25.68 11.87 -22.34
N SER A 31 -25.27 11.05 -21.37
CA SER A 31 -24.10 11.32 -20.57
C SER A 31 -22.91 11.15 -21.51
N ASN A 32 -22.44 12.27 -22.05
CA ASN A 32 -21.14 12.44 -22.70
C ASN A 32 -20.01 12.21 -21.66
N ARG A 33 -20.03 11.08 -20.95
CA ARG A 33 -18.82 10.51 -20.37
C ARG A 33 -18.05 9.96 -21.55
N SER A 34 -17.31 10.86 -22.21
CA SER A 34 -16.12 10.49 -22.96
C SER A 34 -15.29 9.64 -22.00
N ASN A 35 -15.45 8.32 -22.09
CA ASN A 35 -14.56 7.37 -21.47
C ASN A 35 -13.22 7.63 -22.15
N GLN A 36 -12.44 8.53 -21.55
CA GLN A 36 -11.15 8.95 -22.10
C GLN A 36 -10.33 7.69 -22.24
N VAL A 37 -10.08 7.31 -23.48
CA VAL A 37 -9.32 6.11 -23.82
C VAL A 37 -7.85 6.42 -23.48
N ALA A 38 -7.17 5.51 -22.77
CA ALA A 38 -5.74 5.64 -22.61
C ALA A 38 -5.09 5.25 -23.94
N HIS A 39 -4.45 6.20 -24.60
CA HIS A 39 -3.70 5.93 -25.83
C HIS A 39 -2.41 5.18 -25.49
N SER A 40 -2.43 3.86 -25.63
CA SER A 40 -1.23 3.03 -25.68
C SER A 40 -1.12 2.45 -27.08
N THR A 41 0.02 2.66 -27.74
CA THR A 41 0.31 2.20 -29.11
C THR A 41 0.32 0.66 -29.23
N ASN A 42 0.39 -0.05 -28.09
CA ASN A 42 0.19 -1.49 -27.99
C ASN A 42 -0.25 -1.87 -26.57
N PRO A 43 -1.53 -2.19 -26.32
CA PRO A 43 -2.02 -2.48 -24.97
C PRO A 43 -1.64 -3.90 -24.49
N PHE A 44 -1.30 -4.82 -25.40
CA PHE A 44 -1.18 -6.24 -25.10
C PHE A 44 -0.09 -6.57 -24.06
N PRO A 45 1.12 -5.96 -24.07
CA PRO A 45 2.10 -6.20 -23.02
C PRO A 45 1.57 -5.88 -21.63
N THR A 46 0.82 -4.78 -21.47
CA THR A 46 0.20 -4.41 -20.20
C THR A 46 -0.94 -5.36 -19.84
N ILE A 47 -1.83 -5.68 -20.78
CA ILE A 47 -2.93 -6.63 -20.56
C ILE A 47 -2.38 -8.00 -20.11
N ASN A 48 -1.38 -8.52 -20.81
CA ASN A 48 -0.73 -9.80 -20.49
C ASN A 48 0.00 -9.75 -19.14
N PHE A 49 0.63 -8.62 -18.81
CA PHE A 49 1.24 -8.41 -17.50
C PHE A 49 0.22 -8.57 -16.37
N PHE A 50 -0.94 -7.91 -16.43
CA PHE A 50 -1.99 -8.05 -15.39
C PHE A 50 -2.68 -9.42 -15.42
N ALA A 51 -2.93 -9.98 -16.61
CA ALA A 51 -3.54 -11.30 -16.76
C ALA A 51 -2.72 -12.41 -16.11
N ARG A 52 -1.39 -12.29 -16.09
CA ARG A 52 -0.48 -13.21 -15.38
C ARG A 52 -0.76 -13.25 -13.87
N SER A 53 -1.14 -12.11 -13.27
CA SER A 53 -1.60 -12.06 -11.88
C SER A 53 -3.05 -12.47 -11.68
N GLY A 54 -3.78 -12.84 -12.75
CA GLY A 54 -5.20 -13.16 -12.68
C GLY A 54 -6.10 -11.93 -12.73
N CYS A 55 -5.56 -10.75 -13.07
CA CYS A 55 -6.33 -9.53 -13.20
C CYS A 55 -6.73 -9.29 -14.65
N THR A 56 -8.00 -8.95 -14.89
CA THR A 56 -8.50 -8.59 -16.21
C THR A 56 -8.63 -7.08 -16.32
N LEU A 57 -7.77 -6.44 -17.12
CA LEU A 57 -7.93 -5.02 -17.41
C LEU A 57 -9.10 -4.81 -18.37
N LYS A 58 -9.98 -3.87 -18.02
CA LYS A 58 -11.02 -3.39 -18.93
C LYS A 58 -10.39 -2.75 -20.16
N HIS A 59 -10.84 -3.20 -21.32
CA HIS A 59 -10.42 -2.68 -22.61
C HIS A 59 -11.63 -2.60 -23.55
N THR A 60 -11.51 -1.74 -24.56
CA THR A 60 -12.51 -1.58 -25.62
C THR A 60 -11.85 -1.77 -26.99
N THR A 61 -12.63 -2.17 -27.99
CA THR A 61 -12.18 -2.24 -29.38
C THR A 61 -12.90 -1.17 -30.18
N ALA A 62 -12.16 -0.30 -30.86
CA ALA A 62 -12.71 0.72 -31.74
C ALA A 62 -11.86 0.78 -33.02
N GLY A 63 -12.51 0.67 -34.19
CA GLY A 63 -11.80 0.70 -35.48
C GLY A 63 -10.82 -0.47 -35.70
N GLY A 64 -10.99 -1.59 -34.98
CA GLY A 64 -10.07 -2.74 -35.03
C GLY A 64 -8.91 -2.68 -34.04
N ASP A 65 -8.69 -1.52 -33.40
CA ASP A 65 -7.67 -1.35 -32.37
C ASP A 65 -8.23 -1.62 -30.97
N THR A 66 -7.41 -2.21 -30.11
CA THR A 66 -7.72 -2.43 -28.69
C THR A 66 -7.14 -1.30 -27.86
N TYR A 67 -7.89 -0.84 -26.85
CA TYR A 67 -7.45 0.21 -25.94
C TYR A 67 -7.81 -0.12 -24.49
N ILE A 68 -6.91 0.21 -23.55
CA ILE A 68 -7.17 0.06 -22.13
C ILE A 68 -8.02 1.24 -21.64
N VAL A 69 -9.04 0.96 -20.84
CA VAL A 69 -9.84 2.00 -20.20
C VAL A 69 -8.96 2.76 -19.20
N LYS A 70 -8.93 4.08 -19.29
CA LYS A 70 -8.02 4.92 -18.49
C LYS A 70 -8.34 4.86 -16.99
N SER A 71 -9.61 4.96 -16.63
CA SER A 71 -10.06 4.97 -15.22
C SER A 71 -10.63 3.61 -14.84
N MET A 72 -10.06 3.02 -13.78
CA MET A 72 -10.51 1.75 -13.21
C MET A 72 -11.39 1.98 -11.96
N GLU A 73 -12.19 3.06 -11.94
CA GLU A 73 -13.00 3.49 -10.78
C GLU A 73 -13.93 2.43 -10.18
N ASN A 74 -14.38 1.46 -10.99
CA ASN A 74 -15.32 0.42 -10.58
C ASN A 74 -14.68 -0.95 -10.33
N GLU A 75 -13.34 -1.06 -10.33
CA GLU A 75 -12.63 -2.33 -10.07
C GLU A 75 -12.24 -2.43 -8.59
N GLU A 76 -12.64 -3.51 -7.92
CA GLU A 76 -12.61 -3.58 -6.46
C GLU A 76 -11.19 -3.73 -5.89
N ASN A 77 -10.25 -4.37 -6.56
CA ASN A 77 -8.82 -4.36 -6.21
C ASN A 77 -7.99 -5.02 -7.32
N LEU A 78 -6.95 -4.36 -7.84
CA LEU A 78 -6.02 -5.00 -8.77
C LEU A 78 -4.83 -5.58 -8.02
N TRP A 79 -4.50 -6.83 -8.32
CA TRP A 79 -3.42 -7.57 -7.68
C TRP A 79 -2.27 -7.79 -8.65
N ILE A 80 -1.05 -7.52 -8.18
CA ILE A 80 0.19 -7.93 -8.85
C ILE A 80 0.91 -8.90 -7.91
N HIS A 81 0.93 -10.17 -8.30
CA HIS A 81 1.61 -11.25 -7.57
C HIS A 81 3.04 -11.38 -8.10
N LEU A 82 3.99 -10.75 -7.42
CA LEU A 82 5.35 -10.54 -7.91
C LEU A 82 6.12 -11.86 -8.14
N ASN A 83 5.77 -12.93 -7.43
CA ASN A 83 6.33 -14.28 -7.66
C ASN A 83 5.94 -14.92 -9.00
N LYS A 84 4.99 -14.37 -9.76
CA LYS A 84 4.63 -14.90 -11.08
C LYS A 84 5.51 -14.37 -12.21
N TYR A 85 6.45 -13.47 -11.91
CA TYR A 85 7.23 -12.74 -12.88
C TYR A 85 8.73 -13.07 -12.81
N THR A 86 9.34 -13.18 -13.97
CA THR A 86 10.78 -13.11 -14.20
C THR A 86 11.14 -11.75 -14.82
N LEU A 87 12.43 -11.38 -14.83
CA LEU A 87 12.90 -10.15 -15.48
C LEU A 87 12.43 -10.05 -16.94
N SER A 88 12.48 -11.14 -17.71
CA SER A 88 12.06 -11.17 -19.11
C SER A 88 10.55 -11.04 -19.30
N SER A 89 9.75 -11.42 -18.30
CA SER A 89 8.28 -11.35 -18.36
C SER A 89 7.69 -9.98 -18.02
N VAL A 90 8.47 -9.11 -17.36
CA VAL A 90 8.02 -7.76 -17.00
C VAL A 90 8.32 -6.81 -18.16
N PRO A 91 7.31 -6.15 -18.76
CA PRO A 91 7.56 -5.19 -19.82
C PRO A 91 8.21 -3.92 -19.26
N ASN A 92 8.94 -3.20 -20.11
CA ASN A 92 9.63 -1.97 -19.70
C ASN A 92 8.67 -0.83 -19.32
N VAL A 93 7.43 -0.89 -19.81
CA VAL A 93 6.35 0.08 -19.51
C VAL A 93 5.07 -0.72 -19.25
N ILE A 94 4.40 -0.42 -18.13
CA ILE A 94 3.16 -1.06 -17.68
C ILE A 94 2.10 0.04 -17.51
N GLY A 95 1.11 0.05 -18.41
CA GLY A 95 -0.08 0.87 -18.23
C GLY A 95 0.16 2.37 -18.11
N PRO A 96 0.82 3.02 -19.09
CA PRO A 96 1.05 4.45 -19.01
C PRO A 96 -0.30 5.18 -18.90
N ASN A 97 -0.42 6.05 -17.90
CA ASN A 97 -1.61 6.87 -17.63
C ASN A 97 -2.88 6.13 -17.20
N ILE A 98 -2.79 4.89 -16.70
CA ILE A 98 -3.94 4.24 -16.05
C ILE A 98 -4.13 4.84 -14.64
N ASP A 99 -5.37 5.23 -14.33
CA ASP A 99 -5.80 5.68 -13.01
C ASP A 99 -6.37 4.47 -12.24
N PHE A 100 -5.63 4.02 -11.22
CA PHE A 100 -6.06 2.91 -10.35
C PHE A 100 -6.78 3.43 -9.10
N VAL A 101 -7.84 2.76 -8.66
CA VAL A 101 -8.40 3.05 -7.32
C VAL A 101 -7.57 2.35 -6.27
N ASN A 102 -7.48 1.02 -6.38
CA ASN A 102 -6.78 0.14 -5.45
C ASN A 102 -5.78 -0.72 -6.23
N LEU A 103 -4.51 -0.68 -5.82
CA LEU A 103 -3.48 -1.57 -6.33
C LEU A 103 -2.81 -2.29 -5.16
N THR A 104 -2.72 -3.62 -5.25
CA THR A 104 -2.05 -4.47 -4.27
C THR A 104 -0.83 -5.14 -4.89
N LEU A 105 0.33 -4.91 -4.32
CA LEU A 105 1.59 -5.58 -4.65
C LEU A 105 1.84 -6.66 -3.59
N SER A 106 1.89 -7.92 -4.01
CA SER A 106 1.95 -9.04 -3.08
C SER A 106 2.88 -10.15 -3.54
N ASN A 107 3.36 -10.94 -2.58
CA ASN A 107 4.05 -12.19 -2.82
C ASN A 107 3.31 -13.31 -2.07
N PRO A 108 2.22 -13.86 -2.65
CA PRO A 108 1.40 -14.84 -1.95
C PRO A 108 2.21 -16.11 -1.64
N THR A 109 2.39 -16.39 -0.35
CA THR A 109 3.11 -17.56 0.17
C THR A 109 2.21 -18.81 0.33
N ILE A 110 0.89 -18.64 0.22
CA ILE A 110 -0.08 -19.52 0.88
C ILE A 110 -0.27 -20.88 0.18
N ASN A 111 0.17 -21.06 -1.08
CA ASN A 111 -0.17 -22.26 -1.87
C ASN A 111 1.01 -22.97 -2.55
N TYR A 112 2.25 -22.63 -2.22
CA TYR A 112 3.41 -23.27 -2.84
C TYR A 112 4.15 -24.13 -1.82
N THR A 113 4.39 -25.40 -2.17
CA THR A 113 5.19 -26.34 -1.37
C THR A 113 6.62 -25.86 -1.14
N LYS A 114 7.11 -24.94 -1.99
CA LYS A 114 8.35 -24.18 -1.79
C LYS A 114 8.27 -22.89 -2.61
N PRO A 115 7.84 -21.74 -2.03
CA PRO A 115 7.81 -20.49 -2.76
C PRO A 115 9.24 -20.09 -3.16
N GLU A 116 9.43 -19.75 -4.43
CA GLU A 116 10.70 -19.15 -4.86
C GLU A 116 10.90 -17.82 -4.12
N PRO A 117 12.13 -17.53 -3.65
CA PRO A 117 12.43 -16.24 -3.05
C PRO A 117 12.10 -15.09 -4.01
N LEU A 118 11.52 -14.03 -3.47
CA LEU A 118 11.22 -12.83 -4.24
C LEU A 118 12.52 -12.17 -4.70
N LYS A 119 12.70 -12.06 -6.01
CA LYS A 119 13.89 -11.46 -6.59
C LYS A 119 13.76 -9.93 -6.60
N LYS A 120 14.63 -9.24 -5.85
CA LYS A 120 14.67 -7.77 -5.71
C LYS A 120 14.61 -7.05 -7.08
N ASN A 121 15.40 -7.51 -8.05
CA ASN A 121 15.46 -6.94 -9.40
C ASN A 121 14.13 -7.04 -10.19
N VAL A 122 13.32 -8.09 -9.98
CA VAL A 122 11.98 -8.21 -10.59
C VAL A 122 11.06 -7.15 -10.00
N VAL A 123 11.07 -6.97 -8.69
CA VAL A 123 10.26 -5.96 -8.00
C VAL A 123 10.60 -4.56 -8.51
N GLU A 124 11.88 -4.22 -8.61
CA GLU A 124 12.32 -2.93 -9.15
C GLU A 124 11.89 -2.73 -10.61
N LYS A 125 12.01 -3.77 -11.46
CA LYS A 125 11.56 -3.69 -12.85
C LYS A 125 10.05 -3.45 -12.94
N VAL A 126 9.25 -4.08 -12.07
CA VAL A 126 7.80 -3.85 -11.99
C VAL A 126 7.50 -2.41 -11.55
N LEU A 127 8.13 -1.95 -10.47
CA LEU A 127 7.96 -0.61 -9.94
C LEU A 127 8.33 0.46 -10.99
N ARG A 128 9.47 0.28 -11.68
CA ARG A 128 9.91 1.17 -12.76
C ARG A 128 8.93 1.16 -13.94
N GLY A 129 8.46 -0.02 -14.35
CA GLY A 129 7.48 -0.16 -15.43
C GLY A 129 6.15 0.53 -15.14
N LEU A 130 5.74 0.59 -13.87
CA LEU A 130 4.53 1.28 -13.41
C LEU A 130 4.67 2.80 -13.29
N SER A 131 5.89 3.37 -13.44
CA SER A 131 6.13 4.79 -13.22
C SER A 131 5.78 5.66 -14.45
N PRO A 132 5.07 6.80 -14.29
CA PRO A 132 4.46 7.31 -13.06
C PRO A 132 3.19 6.54 -12.68
N LEU A 133 2.98 6.32 -11.38
CA LEU A 133 1.90 5.50 -10.87
C LEU A 133 0.79 6.36 -10.26
N ARG A 134 -0.37 6.37 -10.91
CA ARG A 134 -1.55 7.14 -10.51
C ARG A 134 -2.55 6.25 -9.79
N LEU A 135 -2.63 6.36 -8.47
CA LEU A 135 -3.53 5.53 -7.68
C LEU A 135 -4.09 6.23 -6.44
N THR A 136 -5.21 5.75 -5.91
CA THR A 136 -5.77 6.28 -4.65
C THR A 136 -5.27 5.49 -3.44
N LYS A 137 -5.25 4.16 -3.53
CA LYS A 137 -4.83 3.26 -2.45
C LYS A 137 -3.79 2.28 -2.94
N LEU A 138 -2.68 2.19 -2.21
CA LEU A 138 -1.61 1.22 -2.44
C LEU A 138 -1.53 0.27 -1.25
N PHE A 139 -1.58 -1.02 -1.52
CA PHE A 139 -1.39 -2.07 -0.54
C PHE A 139 -0.13 -2.85 -0.89
N ILE A 140 0.72 -3.08 0.10
CA ILE A 140 1.94 -3.87 -0.05
C ILE A 140 1.89 -4.97 1.01
N ASP A 141 1.87 -6.22 0.55
CA ASP A 141 1.57 -7.37 1.41
C ASP A 141 2.57 -8.51 1.22
N GLY A 142 3.18 -8.95 2.32
CA GLY A 142 4.02 -10.16 2.33
C GLY A 142 5.30 -10.05 1.53
N LEU A 143 5.80 -8.84 1.26
CA LEU A 143 7.03 -8.62 0.50
C LEU A 143 8.24 -8.60 1.42
N ASP A 144 8.74 -9.78 1.78
CA ASP A 144 10.03 -9.92 2.47
C ASP A 144 11.14 -10.13 1.44
N LEU A 145 12.05 -9.16 1.33
CA LEU A 145 13.20 -9.24 0.46
C LEU A 145 14.42 -9.78 1.21
N PRO A 146 15.25 -10.63 0.57
CA PRO A 146 16.50 -11.04 1.17
C PRO A 146 17.38 -9.82 1.41
N THR A 147 17.88 -9.67 2.64
CA THR A 147 18.87 -8.66 2.98
C THR A 147 20.23 -9.08 2.46
N ASP A 148 20.95 -8.19 1.80
CA ASP A 148 22.27 -8.43 1.19
C ASP A 148 23.34 -8.90 2.20
N SER A 149 23.03 -8.85 3.49
CA SER A 149 23.83 -9.35 4.60
C SER A 149 23.73 -10.86 4.85
N ASP A 150 23.24 -11.67 3.91
CA ASP A 150 23.28 -13.13 4.01
C ASP A 150 24.54 -13.68 3.29
N PRO A 151 25.67 -13.86 4.01
CA PRO A 151 26.97 -14.20 3.42
C PRO A 151 27.06 -15.60 2.81
N GLY A 152 25.95 -16.33 2.68
CA GLY A 152 25.89 -17.70 2.13
C GLY A 152 25.39 -17.81 0.70
N SER A 153 25.11 -16.70 0.01
CA SER A 153 24.62 -16.74 -1.38
C SER A 153 25.81 -16.76 -2.35
N ASP A 154 26.17 -17.93 -2.86
CA ASP A 154 27.27 -18.12 -3.82
C ASP A 154 27.13 -17.15 -5.02
N PRO A 155 28.13 -16.29 -5.27
CA PRO A 155 28.13 -15.32 -6.38
C PRO A 155 28.35 -15.94 -7.78
N ASP A 156 28.44 -17.27 -7.89
CA ASP A 156 28.84 -17.97 -9.11
C ASP A 156 27.70 -18.21 -10.14
N SER A 157 26.59 -17.48 -10.05
CA SER A 157 25.50 -17.59 -11.03
C SER A 157 25.72 -16.65 -12.23
N ASP A 158 26.20 -17.25 -13.32
CA ASP A 158 26.37 -16.75 -14.70
C ASP A 158 25.76 -15.36 -15.02
N PRO A 159 26.60 -14.37 -15.40
CA PRO A 159 26.11 -13.08 -15.87
C PRO A 159 25.69 -13.20 -17.35
N GLU A 160 24.45 -13.60 -17.60
CA GLU A 160 23.82 -13.25 -18.89
C GLU A 160 23.72 -11.72 -18.95
N HIS A 161 24.73 -11.14 -19.59
CA HIS A 161 25.04 -9.74 -19.64
C HIS A 161 24.05 -9.05 -20.59
N ASP A 162 22.95 -8.52 -20.06
CA ASP A 162 22.11 -7.55 -20.75
C ASP A 162 22.71 -6.14 -20.48
N PRO A 163 23.42 -5.53 -21.45
CA PRO A 163 24.25 -4.35 -21.21
C PRO A 163 23.46 -3.09 -20.83
N ASP A 164 22.13 -3.10 -20.97
CA ASP A 164 21.26 -1.95 -20.66
C ASP A 164 20.70 -1.97 -19.23
N PHE A 165 21.04 -3.00 -18.44
CA PHE A 165 20.62 -3.15 -17.05
C PHE A 165 21.81 -3.49 -16.15
N SER A 166 22.87 -2.68 -16.17
CA SER A 166 23.94 -2.77 -15.17
C SER A 166 23.37 -2.42 -13.79
N PHE A 167 22.81 -3.43 -13.13
CA PHE A 167 22.16 -3.32 -11.85
C PHE A 167 23.23 -3.54 -10.78
N ASP A 168 23.66 -2.46 -10.13
CA ASP A 168 24.42 -2.60 -8.89
C ASP A 168 23.42 -2.81 -7.74
N PRO A 169 23.37 -4.01 -7.13
CA PRO A 169 22.43 -4.34 -6.08
C PRO A 169 22.56 -3.47 -4.82
N ASN A 170 23.69 -2.77 -4.66
CA ASN A 170 23.95 -1.83 -3.56
C ASN A 170 23.60 -0.38 -3.91
N THR A 171 23.33 -0.08 -5.18
CA THR A 171 22.99 1.27 -5.61
C THR A 171 21.49 1.51 -5.38
N LYS A 172 21.17 2.60 -4.68
CA LYS A 172 19.79 3.09 -4.51
C LYS A 172 19.10 3.11 -5.89
N PRO A 173 17.83 2.67 -6.01
CA PRO A 173 17.13 2.64 -7.30
C PRO A 173 17.32 3.98 -8.04
N SER A 174 17.83 3.91 -9.27
CA SER A 174 18.35 5.08 -10.00
C SER A 174 17.30 6.16 -10.24
N ARG A 175 16.02 5.81 -10.09
CA ARG A 175 14.89 6.74 -10.11
C ARG A 175 13.75 6.22 -9.25
N ALA A 176 13.34 7.02 -8.27
CA ALA A 176 12.14 6.74 -7.49
C ALA A 176 10.88 6.80 -8.38
N VAL A 177 9.93 5.90 -8.13
CA VAL A 177 8.62 5.85 -8.77
C VAL A 177 7.77 6.99 -8.23
N LYS A 178 7.40 7.91 -9.12
CA LYS A 178 6.49 9.01 -8.74
C LYS A 178 5.10 8.45 -8.50
N LEU A 179 4.59 8.62 -7.27
CA LEU A 179 3.20 8.32 -6.92
C LEU A 179 2.36 9.59 -7.10
N GLU A 180 1.19 9.43 -7.72
CA GLU A 180 0.23 10.51 -7.92
C GLU A 180 -1.12 10.12 -7.36
N LYS A 181 -1.81 11.07 -6.73
CA LYS A 181 -3.16 10.93 -6.13
C LYS A 181 -3.27 9.95 -4.96
N LEU A 182 -2.15 9.47 -4.42
CA LEU A 182 -2.16 8.57 -3.27
C LEU A 182 -2.89 9.22 -2.09
N ARG A 183 -3.81 8.48 -1.47
CA ARG A 183 -4.56 8.85 -0.26
C ARG A 183 -4.40 7.83 0.86
N PHE A 184 -4.02 6.60 0.54
CA PHE A 184 -3.90 5.54 1.52
C PHE A 184 -2.79 4.55 1.16
N LEU A 185 -1.87 4.32 2.08
CA LEU A 185 -0.79 3.35 1.96
C LEU A 185 -0.92 2.31 3.07
N SER A 186 -1.02 1.03 2.70
CA SER A 186 -1.02 -0.07 3.65
C SER A 186 0.20 -0.98 3.50
N LEU A 187 0.85 -1.28 4.61
CA LEU A 187 2.01 -2.16 4.72
C LEU A 187 1.63 -3.35 5.61
N THR A 188 1.62 -4.54 5.05
CA THR A 188 1.15 -5.76 5.74
C THR A 188 2.16 -6.89 5.65
N ASN A 189 2.41 -7.57 6.77
CA ASN A 189 3.26 -8.76 6.85
C ASN A 189 4.67 -8.58 6.21
N MET A 190 5.37 -7.52 6.60
CA MET A 190 6.72 -7.18 6.12
C MET A 190 7.72 -7.04 7.28
N THR A 191 9.01 -7.20 6.99
CA THR A 191 10.12 -6.81 7.89
C THR A 191 10.46 -5.33 7.81
N ASP A 192 11.14 -4.80 8.84
CA ASP A 192 11.66 -3.42 8.92
C ASP A 192 12.49 -3.07 7.67
N ALA A 193 13.39 -3.97 7.26
CA ALA A 193 14.26 -3.79 6.10
C ALA A 193 13.47 -3.72 4.79
N SER A 194 12.46 -4.59 4.62
CA SER A 194 11.66 -4.61 3.40
C SER A 194 10.77 -3.38 3.28
N ILE A 195 10.18 -2.92 4.39
CA ILE A 195 9.43 -1.67 4.42
C ILE A 195 10.35 -0.50 4.01
N ALA A 196 11.52 -0.39 4.64
CA ALA A 196 12.45 0.70 4.35
C ALA A 196 12.89 0.72 2.89
N TRP A 197 13.25 -0.44 2.34
CA TRP A 197 13.63 -0.54 0.93
C TRP A 197 12.47 -0.13 0.00
N PHE A 198 11.26 -0.64 0.27
CA PHE A 198 10.11 -0.39 -0.61
C PHE A 198 9.69 1.07 -0.60
N LEU A 199 9.65 1.70 0.59
CA LEU A 199 9.35 3.12 0.72
C LEU A 199 10.41 4.01 0.06
N SER A 200 11.68 3.58 0.06
CA SER A 200 12.76 4.31 -0.63
C SER A 200 12.63 4.31 -2.16
N CYS A 201 11.82 3.39 -2.70
CA CYS A 201 11.54 3.30 -4.13
C CYS A 201 10.49 4.31 -4.60
N PHE A 202 9.80 5.01 -3.69
CA PHE A 202 8.73 5.94 -4.03
C PHE A 202 9.10 7.40 -3.83
N ASP A 203 8.70 8.23 -4.78
CA ASP A 203 8.61 9.67 -4.62
C ASP A 203 7.16 10.04 -4.29
N VAL A 204 6.97 10.46 -3.04
CA VAL A 204 5.69 10.89 -2.45
C VAL A 204 5.72 12.34 -1.99
N SER A 205 6.70 13.12 -2.49
CA SER A 205 6.91 14.50 -2.06
C SER A 205 5.71 15.43 -2.30
N GLU A 206 4.86 15.09 -3.27
CA GLU A 206 3.66 15.85 -3.65
C GLU A 206 2.35 15.23 -3.11
N CYS A 207 2.42 14.18 -2.29
CA CYS A 207 1.25 13.45 -1.79
C CYS A 207 0.97 13.71 -0.31
N GLU A 208 -0.31 13.69 0.04
CA GLU A 208 -0.85 13.71 1.40
C GLU A 208 -1.82 12.54 1.55
N PHE A 209 -1.48 11.62 2.45
CA PHE A 209 -2.12 10.31 2.58
C PHE A 209 -1.89 9.68 3.94
N ASP A 210 -2.75 8.72 4.27
CA ASP A 210 -2.68 7.95 5.50
C ASP A 210 -1.75 6.74 5.34
N ILE A 211 -1.06 6.38 6.42
CA ILE A 211 -0.23 5.18 6.49
C ILE A 211 -0.85 4.20 7.48
N TYR A 212 -1.04 2.97 7.03
CA TYR A 212 -1.61 1.89 7.82
C TYR A 212 -0.67 0.67 7.84
N ILE A 213 -0.06 0.42 8.97
CA ILE A 213 0.86 -0.71 9.17
C ILE A 213 0.09 -1.78 9.93
N ASN A 214 -0.21 -2.92 9.31
CA ASN A 214 -1.10 -3.93 9.88
C ASN A 214 -0.51 -5.34 9.85
N LYS A 215 -0.69 -6.14 10.90
CA LYS A 215 -0.23 -7.54 10.97
C LYS A 215 1.24 -7.68 10.57
N ASN A 216 2.10 -6.87 11.18
CA ASN A 216 3.54 -6.93 10.97
C ASN A 216 4.22 -7.49 12.23
N PRO A 217 4.12 -8.81 12.50
CA PRO A 217 4.71 -9.39 13.70
C PRO A 217 6.23 -9.32 13.70
N LYS A 218 6.87 -9.10 12.55
CA LYS A 218 8.33 -8.94 12.44
C LYS A 218 8.80 -7.50 12.68
N LEU A 219 7.86 -6.55 12.76
CA LEU A 219 8.18 -5.13 12.94
C LEU A 219 8.70 -4.87 14.35
N THR A 220 9.93 -4.41 14.48
CA THR A 220 10.54 -4.11 15.80
C THR A 220 10.62 -2.62 16.09
N THR A 221 10.74 -1.80 15.05
CA THR A 221 10.83 -0.34 15.14
C THR A 221 10.11 0.36 13.99
N LEU A 222 9.67 1.60 14.21
CA LEU A 222 9.15 2.48 13.15
C LEU A 222 10.23 3.21 12.34
N GLN A 223 11.52 3.03 12.65
CA GLN A 223 12.63 3.65 11.91
C GLN A 223 12.67 3.24 10.43
N CYS A 224 12.03 2.14 10.04
CA CYS A 224 11.89 1.76 8.64
C CYS A 224 11.20 2.85 7.80
N LEU A 225 10.39 3.70 8.42
CA LEU A 225 9.71 4.82 7.78
C LEU A 225 10.64 6.02 7.49
N ASP A 226 11.88 6.03 7.99
CA ASP A 226 12.81 7.17 7.82
C ASP A 226 13.33 7.29 6.39
N SER A 227 13.30 6.19 5.66
CA SER A 227 13.55 6.14 4.21
C SER A 227 12.49 6.89 3.40
N PHE A 228 11.34 7.17 4.03
CA PHE A 228 10.18 7.78 3.40
C PHE A 228 10.17 9.29 3.64
N SER A 229 10.00 10.07 2.57
CA SER A 229 10.02 11.54 2.62
C SER A 229 8.70 12.20 2.20
N PRO A 230 7.54 11.81 2.77
CA PRO A 230 6.28 12.49 2.47
C PRO A 230 6.28 13.93 3.00
N GLN A 231 5.48 14.79 2.38
CA GLN A 231 5.31 16.16 2.86
C GLN A 231 4.55 16.17 4.19
N ASN A 232 3.36 15.56 4.21
CA ASN A 232 2.47 15.48 5.36
C ASN A 232 1.78 14.10 5.41
N ILE A 233 1.49 13.63 6.62
CA ILE A 233 0.74 12.40 6.88
C ILE A 233 -0.41 12.79 7.83
N PRO A 234 -1.67 12.79 7.39
CA PRO A 234 -2.78 13.06 8.30
C PRO A 234 -2.84 12.00 9.41
N MET A 235 -2.72 10.73 9.05
CA MET A 235 -2.88 9.61 9.95
C MET A 235 -1.80 8.53 9.80
N LEU A 236 -1.24 8.10 10.93
CA LEU A 236 -0.39 6.92 11.04
C LEU A 236 -1.00 5.95 12.04
N ILE A 237 -1.45 4.79 11.56
CA ILE A 237 -1.98 3.72 12.43
C ILE A 237 -1.08 2.50 12.32
N VAL A 238 -0.71 1.95 13.47
CA VAL A 238 -0.01 0.67 13.57
C VAL A 238 -0.89 -0.31 14.35
N HIS A 239 -1.25 -1.41 13.71
CA HIS A 239 -2.12 -2.43 14.28
C HIS A 239 -1.46 -3.81 14.22
N ASN A 240 -1.54 -4.56 15.31
CA ASN A 240 -1.06 -5.93 15.41
C ASN A 240 0.43 -6.07 15.01
N ALA A 241 1.26 -5.17 15.55
CA ALA A 241 2.71 -5.21 15.45
C ALA A 241 3.29 -5.76 16.76
N GLU A 242 3.07 -7.05 17.00
CA GLU A 242 3.29 -7.70 18.31
C GLU A 242 4.70 -7.49 18.87
N ASN A 243 5.71 -7.39 18.00
CA ASN A 243 7.11 -7.23 18.38
C ASN A 243 7.61 -5.79 18.38
N LEU A 244 6.75 -4.81 18.08
CA LEU A 244 7.12 -3.40 18.06
C LEU A 244 7.55 -2.98 19.46
N ALA A 245 8.81 -2.58 19.60
CA ALA A 245 9.38 -2.16 20.88
C ALA A 245 9.75 -0.67 20.88
N ASN A 246 10.05 -0.10 19.72
CA ASN A 246 10.45 1.31 19.60
C ASN A 246 9.63 2.05 18.53
N ILE A 247 8.99 3.16 18.91
CA ILE A 247 8.20 4.00 17.99
C ILE A 247 8.98 5.17 17.40
N ASP A 248 10.26 5.32 17.71
CA ASP A 248 11.11 6.38 17.17
C ASP A 248 11.16 6.32 15.65
N CYS A 249 10.85 7.45 15.01
CA CYS A 249 11.05 7.66 13.59
C CYS A 249 11.11 9.17 13.26
N ALA A 250 11.68 9.50 12.11
CA ALA A 250 11.80 10.84 11.58
C ALA A 250 10.42 11.49 11.34
N LEU A 251 9.39 10.71 11.02
CA LEU A 251 8.05 11.24 10.78
C LEU A 251 7.43 11.82 12.06
N LEU A 252 7.56 11.12 13.19
CA LEU A 252 7.04 11.56 14.48
C LEU A 252 7.90 12.67 15.10
N SER A 253 9.22 12.49 15.13
CA SER A 253 10.14 13.50 15.68
C SER A 253 10.12 14.84 14.92
N LYS A 254 9.88 14.80 13.60
CA LYS A 254 9.70 16.01 12.76
C LYS A 254 8.25 16.48 12.68
N LYS A 255 7.31 15.86 13.41
CA LYS A 255 5.88 16.21 13.44
C LYS A 255 5.23 16.23 12.05
N LYS A 256 5.58 15.27 11.20
CA LYS A 256 4.94 15.08 9.89
C LYS A 256 3.59 14.38 9.98
N VAL A 257 3.33 13.66 11.08
CA VAL A 257 2.01 13.11 11.40
C VAL A 257 1.17 14.21 12.06
N GLN A 258 0.07 14.62 11.43
CA GLN A 258 -0.66 15.84 11.80
C GLN A 258 -1.82 15.60 12.76
N ASP A 259 -2.67 14.62 12.47
CA ASP A 259 -3.95 14.48 13.17
C ASP A 259 -3.93 13.31 14.15
N VAL A 260 -3.58 12.12 13.64
CA VAL A 260 -3.79 10.86 14.35
C VAL A 260 -2.53 9.99 14.29
N PHE A 261 -2.04 9.63 15.48
CA PHE A 261 -1.07 8.55 15.65
C PHE A 261 -1.65 7.54 16.63
N GLU A 262 -1.95 6.33 16.14
CA GLU A 262 -2.56 5.28 16.94
C GLU A 262 -1.76 3.98 16.87
N LEU A 263 -1.74 3.29 18.00
CA LEU A 263 -1.11 1.99 18.19
C LEU A 263 -2.15 1.06 18.80
N TRP A 264 -2.38 -0.08 18.15
CA TRP A 264 -3.38 -1.07 18.55
C TRP A 264 -2.73 -2.46 18.61
N ASP A 265 -3.11 -3.24 19.62
CA ASP A 265 -2.70 -4.64 19.77
C ASP A 265 -1.17 -4.86 19.68
N THR A 266 -0.41 -4.04 20.41
CA THR A 266 1.02 -4.24 20.62
C THR A 266 1.24 -4.99 21.94
N ASN A 267 2.06 -6.06 21.91
CA ASN A 267 2.25 -6.94 23.08
C ASN A 267 3.42 -6.50 23.96
N LYS A 268 4.27 -5.59 23.48
CA LYS A 268 5.48 -5.13 24.18
C LYS A 268 5.32 -3.76 24.77
N LYS A 269 6.06 -3.52 25.86
CA LYS A 269 6.25 -2.18 26.41
C LYS A 269 7.00 -1.33 25.37
N LEU A 270 6.35 -0.26 24.92
CA LEU A 270 6.90 0.64 23.92
C LEU A 270 7.89 1.63 24.55
N THR A 271 8.98 1.90 23.84
CA THR A 271 9.94 2.96 24.15
C THR A 271 9.91 4.05 23.07
N ALA A 272 10.26 5.26 23.46
CA ALA A 272 10.43 6.40 22.56
C ALA A 272 11.45 7.38 23.17
N THR A 273 12.18 8.09 22.33
CA THR A 273 13.07 9.18 22.75
C THR A 273 12.26 10.42 23.15
N PRO A 274 12.85 11.33 23.95
CA PRO A 274 12.23 12.61 24.27
C PRO A 274 11.89 13.44 23.04
N GLU A 275 12.66 13.32 21.95
CA GLU A 275 12.40 14.01 20.69
C GLU A 275 11.12 13.52 20.02
N THR A 276 10.92 12.20 19.97
CA THR A 276 9.70 11.57 19.42
C THR A 276 8.46 11.90 20.26
N LEU A 277 8.60 11.88 21.58
CA LEU A 277 7.50 12.22 22.50
C LEU A 277 7.19 13.72 22.50
N GLY A 278 8.20 14.55 22.24
CA GLY A 278 8.13 16.00 22.29
C GLY A 278 7.72 16.56 23.65
N LYS A 279 7.82 17.89 23.82
CA LYS A 279 7.21 18.62 24.95
C LYS A 279 5.70 18.86 24.78
N ASN A 280 5.11 18.33 23.70
CA ASN A 280 3.76 18.65 23.25
C ASN A 280 2.81 17.46 23.39
N SER A 281 2.77 16.84 24.56
CA SER A 281 1.76 15.82 24.91
C SER A 281 0.30 16.31 24.75
N GLY A 282 0.07 17.60 24.47
CA GLY A 282 -1.24 18.18 24.16
C GLY A 282 -1.51 18.56 22.69
N ALA A 283 -0.58 18.35 21.74
CA ALA A 283 -0.79 18.77 20.34
C ALA A 283 -1.55 17.74 19.48
N TYR A 284 -1.41 16.46 19.82
CA TYR A 284 -2.16 15.42 19.15
C TYR A 284 -3.53 15.31 19.83
N ARG A 285 -4.56 15.92 19.23
CA ARG A 285 -5.94 15.92 19.77
C ARG A 285 -6.56 14.52 19.87
N GLY A 286 -5.86 13.49 19.40
CA GLY A 286 -6.23 12.09 19.50
C GLY A 286 -5.05 11.16 19.72
N LEU A 287 -3.98 11.55 20.45
CA LEU A 287 -3.01 10.54 20.96
C LEU A 287 -3.66 9.74 22.09
N GLY A 288 -4.79 9.11 21.80
CA GLY A 288 -5.20 7.94 22.53
C GLY A 288 -4.23 6.85 22.14
N VAL A 289 -3.16 6.69 22.90
CA VAL A 289 -2.52 5.39 22.96
C VAL A 289 -3.51 4.48 23.67
N PHE A 290 -4.47 3.97 22.91
CA PHE A 290 -5.42 3.00 23.40
C PHE A 290 -4.64 1.69 23.51
N PHE A 291 -4.00 1.50 24.66
CA PHE A 291 -3.59 0.17 25.07
C PHE A 291 -4.88 -0.62 25.31
N THR A 292 -5.37 -1.29 24.28
CA THR A 292 -6.32 -2.39 24.44
C THR A 292 -5.55 -3.49 25.18
N HIS A 293 -5.58 -3.45 26.51
CA HIS A 293 -5.11 -4.59 27.30
C HIS A 293 -5.94 -5.81 26.87
N PRO A 294 -5.31 -6.95 26.53
CA PRO A 294 -6.03 -8.21 26.39
C PRO A 294 -6.39 -8.73 27.80
N GLU A 295 -7.25 -8.02 28.52
CA GLU A 295 -7.94 -8.53 29.71
C GLU A 295 -9.40 -8.81 29.34
N SER A 296 -9.62 -9.91 28.63
CA SER A 296 -10.80 -10.78 28.75
C SER A 296 -10.82 -11.84 27.66
N SER A 297 -10.30 -13.02 27.98
CA SER A 297 -10.77 -14.27 27.39
C SER A 297 -11.01 -15.22 28.57
N PHE A 298 -12.29 -15.43 28.85
CA PHE A 298 -12.82 -16.52 29.66
C PHE A 298 -12.60 -17.87 28.95
#